data_AF-A0A1L9V3R7-F1
#
_entry.id   AF-A0A1L9V3R7-F1
#
_cell.length_a   1.000
_cell.length_b   1.000
_cell.length_c   1.000
_cell.angle_alpha   90.00
_cell.angle_beta   90.00
_cell.angle_gamma   90.00
#
_symmetry.space_group_name_H-M   'P 1'
#
loop_
_entity.id
_entity.type
_entity.pdbx_description
1 polymer ?
#
loop_
_entity_poly.entity_id
_entity_poly.type
_entity_poly.pdbx_seq_one_letter_code
_entity_poly.pdbx_strand_id
1 'polypeptide(L)'
;MANPQSLRDAAASVADNLRLKIRHRSHPHYPWLFLPRDKEEINTILNLWLQEGSLDAVTQKTGKSFKENPRENISDAYPILWADRPLATGVLQTPFPGKTLVIIALEDLDDQNGLPTNITKISCGSFAVHSGDEDLKFKKQGGGLAFFVLLD
;
A
#
# COMPACT_ATOMS: atom_id res chain seq x y z
N MET A 1 19.36 -0.18 -15.21
CA MET A 1 18.09 0.49 -14.87
C MET A 1 18.46 1.81 -14.20
N ALA A 2 17.89 2.93 -14.62
CA ALA A 2 18.14 4.23 -13.98
C ALA A 2 17.58 4.19 -12.54
N ASN A 3 18.31 4.74 -11.57
CA ASN A 3 17.75 4.96 -10.23
C ASN A 3 16.58 5.95 -10.38
N PRO A 4 15.36 5.62 -9.90
CA PRO A 4 14.22 6.52 -10.01
C PRO A 4 14.49 7.81 -9.24
N GLN A 5 14.19 8.95 -9.86
CA GLN A 5 14.41 10.29 -9.29
C GLN A 5 13.26 10.74 -8.37
N SER A 6 12.12 10.07 -8.41
CA SER A 6 10.94 10.35 -7.58
C SER A 6 10.20 9.08 -7.16
N LEU A 7 9.41 9.15 -6.09
CA LEU A 7 8.52 8.07 -5.66
C LEU A 7 7.53 7.67 -6.76
N ARG A 8 7.07 8.63 -7.58
CA ARG A 8 6.18 8.37 -8.71
C ARG A 8 6.85 7.52 -9.80
N ASP A 9 8.08 7.85 -10.19
CA ASP A 9 8.79 7.09 -11.22
C ASP A 9 9.14 5.68 -10.73
N ALA A 10 9.55 5.56 -9.47
CA ALA A 10 9.79 4.28 -8.83
C ALA A 10 8.49 3.44 -8.79
N ALA A 11 7.38 4.06 -8.40
CA ALA A 11 6.08 3.43 -8.31
C ALA A 11 5.62 2.86 -9.66
N ALA A 12 5.66 3.67 -10.72
CA ALA A 12 5.29 3.24 -12.06
C ALA A 12 6.19 2.08 -12.56
N SER A 13 7.51 2.18 -12.36
CA SER A 13 8.45 1.14 -12.78
C SER A 13 8.24 -0.18 -12.02
N VAL A 14 7.96 -0.12 -10.72
CA VAL A 14 7.66 -1.29 -9.91
C VAL A 14 6.30 -1.90 -10.30
N ALA A 15 5.30 -1.08 -10.65
CA ALA A 15 3.99 -1.55 -11.08
C ALA A 15 4.09 -2.48 -12.31
N ASP A 16 4.83 -2.05 -13.33
CA ASP A 16 5.04 -2.82 -14.56
C ASP A 16 5.70 -4.18 -14.29
N ASN A 17 6.73 -4.19 -13.41
CA ASN A 17 7.43 -5.41 -13.03
C ASN A 17 6.55 -6.35 -12.19
N LEU A 18 5.81 -5.81 -11.21
CA LEU A 18 4.94 -6.61 -10.34
C LEU A 18 3.79 -7.25 -11.12
N ARG A 19 3.18 -6.55 -12.08
CA ARG A 19 2.14 -7.13 -12.94
C ARG A 19 2.57 -8.42 -13.62
N LEU A 20 3.83 -8.50 -14.06
CA LEU A 20 4.38 -9.68 -14.73
C LEU A 20 4.63 -10.85 -13.76
N LYS A 21 4.86 -10.54 -12.48
CA LYS A 21 5.23 -11.49 -11.42
C LYS A 21 4.02 -12.00 -10.62
N ILE A 22 2.94 -11.23 -10.55
CA ILE A 22 1.72 -11.58 -9.81
C ILE A 22 0.94 -12.66 -10.56
N ARG A 23 1.16 -13.92 -10.21
CA ARG A 23 0.51 -15.08 -10.84
C ARG A 23 -0.44 -15.86 -9.92
N HIS A 24 -0.24 -15.78 -8.60
CA HIS A 24 -1.02 -16.57 -7.63
C HIS A 24 -1.25 -15.82 -6.32
N ARG A 25 -2.39 -16.09 -5.68
CA ARG A 25 -2.68 -15.63 -4.31
C ARG A 25 -1.61 -16.14 -3.37
N SER A 26 -1.13 -15.28 -2.49
CA SER A 26 0.09 -15.57 -1.73
C SER A 26 -0.09 -15.57 -0.22
N HIS A 27 -1.08 -14.85 0.33
CA HIS A 27 -1.27 -14.77 1.77
C HIS A 27 -2.42 -15.68 2.24
N PRO A 28 -2.19 -16.55 3.25
CA PRO A 28 -3.17 -17.54 3.70
C PRO A 28 -4.45 -16.93 4.28
N HIS A 29 -4.35 -15.76 4.93
CA HIS A 29 -5.48 -15.06 5.54
C HIS A 29 -6.05 -13.94 4.66
N TYR A 30 -5.29 -13.48 3.67
CA TYR A 30 -5.62 -12.30 2.88
C TYR A 30 -5.44 -12.65 1.40
N PRO A 31 -6.43 -13.29 0.75
CA PRO A 31 -6.27 -13.83 -0.60
C PRO A 31 -6.04 -12.78 -1.70
N TRP A 32 -6.11 -11.50 -1.35
CA TRP A 32 -5.83 -10.32 -2.17
C TRP A 32 -4.43 -9.73 -1.92
N LEU A 33 -3.70 -10.18 -0.89
CA LEU A 33 -2.29 -9.83 -0.70
C LEU A 33 -1.41 -10.71 -1.61
N PHE A 34 -0.49 -10.04 -2.31
CA PHE A 34 0.49 -10.64 -3.18
C PHE A 34 1.89 -10.36 -2.65
N LEU A 35 2.31 -11.18 -1.68
CA LEU A 35 3.66 -11.28 -1.18
C LEU A 35 4.63 -11.56 -2.35
N PRO A 36 5.52 -10.61 -2.67
CA PRO A 36 6.52 -10.80 -3.68
C PRO A 36 7.59 -11.73 -3.09
N ARG A 37 8.24 -12.50 -3.95
CA ARG A 37 9.42 -13.27 -3.53
C ARG A 37 10.64 -12.37 -3.34
N ASP A 38 10.70 -11.24 -4.06
CA ASP A 38 11.80 -10.28 -4.02
C ASP A 38 11.44 -9.03 -3.21
N LYS A 39 12.27 -8.71 -2.21
CA LYS A 39 12.09 -7.55 -1.31
C LYS A 39 12.78 -6.28 -1.80
N GLU A 40 13.61 -6.34 -2.84
CA GLU A 40 14.38 -5.19 -3.33
C GLU A 40 13.48 -4.06 -3.84
N GLU A 41 12.44 -4.39 -4.62
CA GLU A 41 11.47 -3.42 -5.13
C GLU A 41 10.72 -2.71 -3.99
N ILE A 42 10.37 -3.46 -2.93
CA ILE A 42 9.74 -2.92 -1.72
C ILE A 42 10.67 -1.90 -1.04
N ASN A 43 11.94 -2.26 -0.89
CA ASN A 43 12.91 -1.41 -0.19
C ASN A 43 13.14 -0.07 -0.88
N THR A 44 13.17 -0.06 -2.22
CA THR A 44 13.31 1.17 -3.01
C THR A 44 12.15 2.13 -2.76
N ILE A 45 10.91 1.62 -2.85
CA ILE A 45 9.70 2.43 -2.63
C ILE A 45 9.65 2.95 -1.19
N LEU A 46 9.93 2.09 -0.20
CA LEU A 46 9.95 2.49 1.20
C LEU A 46 10.98 3.59 1.47
N ASN A 47 12.20 3.45 0.95
CA ASN A 47 13.25 4.44 1.18
C ASN A 47 12.89 5.81 0.59
N LEU A 48 12.34 5.83 -0.62
CA LEU A 48 11.88 7.07 -1.25
C LEU A 48 10.70 7.68 -0.47
N TRP A 49 9.73 6.87 -0.07
CA TRP A 49 8.59 7.33 0.72
C TRP A 49 9.00 7.92 2.07
N LEU A 50 9.97 7.31 2.76
CA LEU A 50 10.52 7.84 4.02
C LEU A 50 11.28 9.16 3.83
N GLN A 51 11.80 9.44 2.63
CA GLN A 51 12.58 10.64 2.32
C GLN A 51 11.72 11.82 1.81
N GLU A 52 10.63 11.58 1.08
CA GLU A 52 9.82 12.63 0.42
C GLU A 52 8.83 13.37 1.36
N GLY A 53 9.21 13.69 2.60
CA GLY A 53 8.37 14.49 3.52
C GLY A 53 7.07 13.81 3.97
N SER A 54 6.91 12.51 3.71
CA SER A 54 5.71 11.73 4.04
C SER A 54 5.46 11.61 5.55
N LEU A 55 6.51 11.71 6.37
CA LEU A 55 6.44 11.47 7.81
C LEU A 55 5.60 12.51 8.55
N ASP A 56 5.72 13.78 8.16
CA ASP A 56 4.96 14.87 8.77
C ASP A 56 3.46 14.70 8.50
N ALA A 57 3.10 14.33 7.28
CA ALA A 57 1.71 14.08 6.91
C ALA A 57 1.11 12.87 7.66
N VAL A 58 1.89 11.80 7.86
CA VAL A 58 1.45 10.66 8.69
C VAL A 58 1.33 11.07 10.15
N THR A 59 2.28 11.83 10.68
CA THR A 59 2.27 12.33 12.06
C THR A 59 1.07 13.22 12.31
N GLN A 60 0.76 14.15 11.40
CA GLN A 60 -0.42 15.01 11.49
C GLN A 60 -1.73 14.22 11.49
N LYS A 61 -1.83 13.15 10.69
CA LYS A 61 -3.04 12.32 10.62
C LYS A 61 -3.21 11.38 11.81
N THR A 62 -2.12 10.86 12.36
CA THR A 62 -2.16 9.80 13.38
C THR A 62 -1.88 10.30 14.80
N GLY A 63 -1.28 11.47 14.94
CA GLY A 63 -0.75 11.98 16.21
C GLY A 63 0.48 11.22 16.74
N LYS A 64 1.01 10.24 15.98
CA LYS A 64 2.17 9.43 16.39
C LYS A 64 3.45 9.97 15.76
N SER A 65 4.46 10.22 16.59
CA SER A 65 5.80 10.59 16.11
C SER A 65 6.59 9.37 15.66
N PHE A 66 7.43 9.56 14.65
CA PHE A 66 8.42 8.57 14.23
C PHE A 66 9.62 8.53 15.18
N LYS A 67 10.30 7.39 15.24
CA LYS A 67 11.60 7.22 15.89
C LYS A 67 12.69 7.98 15.12
N GLU A 68 13.86 8.13 15.74
CA GLU A 68 15.04 8.74 15.12
C GLU A 68 15.40 8.08 13.78
N ASN A 69 15.25 6.75 13.71
CA ASN A 69 15.24 6.00 12.47
C ASN A 69 13.80 5.60 12.10
N PRO A 70 13.13 6.31 11.18
CA PRO A 70 11.73 6.07 10.82
C PRO A 70 11.44 4.65 10.32
N ARG A 71 12.47 3.97 9.81
CA ARG A 71 12.34 2.60 9.31
C ARG A 71 12.01 1.60 10.42
N GLU A 72 12.34 1.93 11.67
CA GLU A 72 12.01 1.12 12.86
C GLU A 72 10.55 1.26 13.32
N ASN A 73 9.76 2.13 12.68
CA ASN A 73 8.32 2.19 12.87
C ASN A 73 7.58 1.27 11.89
N ILE A 74 8.23 0.79 10.83
CA ILE A 74 7.63 -0.11 9.83
C ILE A 74 7.69 -1.54 10.37
N SER A 75 6.52 -2.12 10.68
CA SER A 75 6.42 -3.52 11.11
C SER A 75 6.46 -4.48 9.93
N ASP A 76 5.78 -4.14 8.84
CA ASP A 76 5.87 -4.90 7.59
C ASP A 76 5.45 -4.05 6.38
N ALA A 77 5.80 -4.53 5.18
CA ALA A 77 5.40 -3.90 3.94
C ALA A 77 5.23 -4.93 2.82
N TYR A 78 4.13 -4.81 2.08
CA TYR A 78 3.78 -5.74 1.00
C TYR A 78 3.22 -4.99 -0.21
N PRO A 79 3.64 -5.32 -1.44
CA PRO A 79 2.87 -4.97 -2.61
C PRO A 79 1.57 -5.75 -2.63
N ILE A 80 0.56 -5.12 -3.19
CA ILE A 80 -0.76 -5.67 -3.32
C ILE A 80 -1.27 -5.39 -4.73
N LEU A 81 -1.92 -6.39 -5.30
CA LEU A 81 -2.82 -6.21 -6.41
C LEU A 81 -4.21 -6.32 -5.84
N TRP A 82 -5.01 -5.28 -6.03
CA TRP A 82 -6.42 -5.33 -5.74
C TRP A 82 -7.06 -6.36 -6.67
N ALA A 83 -7.16 -7.61 -6.23
CA ALA A 83 -7.69 -8.66 -7.07
C ALA A 83 -9.16 -8.38 -7.38
N ASP A 84 -9.58 -8.72 -8.60
CA ASP A 84 -10.96 -8.68 -9.10
C ASP A 84 -11.91 -9.67 -8.36
N ARG A 85 -11.49 -10.16 -7.20
CA ARG A 85 -12.27 -11.07 -6.38
C ARG A 85 -12.83 -10.26 -5.23
N PRO A 86 -14.11 -9.84 -5.30
CA PRO A 86 -14.71 -9.19 -4.16
C PRO A 86 -14.58 -10.16 -3.00
N LEU A 87 -14.10 -9.67 -1.86
CA LEU A 87 -14.55 -10.21 -0.58
C LEU A 87 -16.06 -10.43 -0.76
N ALA A 88 -16.59 -11.63 -0.55
CA ALA A 88 -17.99 -11.92 -0.88
C ALA A 88 -18.96 -10.91 -0.21
N THR A 89 -18.51 -10.33 0.90
CA THR A 89 -19.15 -9.29 1.70
C THR A 89 -18.88 -7.85 1.24
N GLY A 90 -17.84 -7.60 0.43
CA GLY A 90 -17.34 -6.26 0.09
C GLY A 90 -16.70 -5.54 1.28
N VAL A 91 -16.44 -6.23 2.40
CA VAL A 91 -15.91 -5.64 3.62
C VAL A 91 -14.78 -6.49 4.17
N LEU A 92 -13.65 -5.85 4.44
CA LEU A 92 -12.52 -6.40 5.16
C LEU A 92 -12.55 -5.83 6.58
N GLN A 93 -12.88 -6.69 7.53
CA GLN A 93 -13.02 -6.28 8.92
C GLN A 93 -11.65 -6.11 9.55
N THR A 94 -11.39 -4.93 10.11
CA THR A 94 -10.20 -4.60 10.92
C THR A 94 -8.92 -5.30 10.46
N PRO A 95 -8.38 -5.00 9.27
CA PRO A 95 -7.36 -5.84 8.64
C PRO A 95 -6.04 -5.91 9.39
N PHE A 96 -5.72 -4.86 10.17
CA PHE A 96 -4.44 -4.75 10.87
C PHE A 96 -4.64 -4.12 12.27
N PRO A 97 -5.30 -4.82 13.21
CA PRO A 97 -5.66 -4.23 14.49
C PRO A 97 -4.45 -3.67 15.25
N GLY A 98 -4.59 -2.48 15.82
CA GLY A 98 -3.55 -1.74 16.54
C GLY A 98 -2.43 -1.15 15.67
N LYS A 99 -2.52 -1.25 14.33
CA LYS A 99 -1.53 -0.71 13.40
C LYS A 99 -2.09 0.46 12.59
N THR A 100 -1.20 1.30 12.09
CA THR A 100 -1.53 2.27 11.04
C THR A 100 -1.18 1.68 9.69
N LEU A 101 -2.13 1.68 8.76
CA LEU A 101 -1.91 1.28 7.38
C LEU A 101 -1.64 2.51 6.50
N VAL A 102 -0.48 2.54 5.85
CA VAL A 102 -0.19 3.48 4.77
C VAL A 102 -0.37 2.74 3.44
N ILE A 103 -1.19 3.30 2.55
CA ILE A 103 -1.45 2.78 1.21
C ILE A 103 -0.74 3.68 0.21
N ILE A 104 0.40 3.24 -0.32
CA ILE A 104 1.15 3.95 -1.36
C ILE A 104 0.67 3.46 -2.72
N ALA A 105 0.21 4.36 -3.56
CA ALA A 105 -0.34 4.00 -4.86
C ALA A 105 0.78 3.77 -5.88
N LEU A 106 0.79 2.60 -6.50
CA LEU A 106 1.72 2.30 -7.60
C LEU A 106 1.21 2.81 -8.95
N GLU A 107 -0.07 3.13 -8.99
CA GLU A 107 -0.82 3.59 -10.15
C GLU A 107 -1.80 4.69 -9.71
N ASP A 108 -2.51 5.30 -10.64
CA ASP A 108 -3.65 6.12 -10.24
C ASP A 108 -4.78 5.20 -9.74
N LEU A 109 -5.10 5.32 -8.46
CA LEU A 109 -6.07 4.47 -7.77
C LEU A 109 -7.34 5.24 -7.41
N ASP A 110 -8.49 4.60 -7.55
CA ASP A 110 -9.81 5.07 -7.15
C ASP A 110 -10.69 3.91 -6.66
N ASP A 111 -11.94 4.21 -6.35
CA ASP A 111 -12.91 3.22 -5.87
C ASP A 111 -13.41 2.25 -6.95
N GLN A 112 -13.01 2.41 -8.21
CA GLN A 112 -13.30 1.49 -9.32
C GLN A 112 -12.16 0.51 -9.56
N ASN A 113 -10.93 0.83 -9.18
CA ASN A 113 -9.77 -0.05 -9.40
C ASN A 113 -9.09 -0.55 -8.12
N GLY A 114 -9.73 -0.41 -6.97
CA GLY A 114 -9.41 -1.20 -5.78
C GLY A 114 -9.24 -0.43 -4.48
N LEU A 115 -9.43 0.90 -4.46
CA LEU A 115 -9.44 1.61 -3.18
C LEU A 115 -10.70 1.30 -2.37
N PRO A 116 -10.55 1.28 -1.03
CA PRO A 116 -11.66 1.36 -0.12
C PRO A 116 -12.53 2.60 -0.38
N THR A 117 -13.85 2.50 -0.21
CA THR A 117 -14.81 3.57 -0.53
C THR A 117 -14.65 4.83 0.32
N ASN A 118 -13.94 4.75 1.45
CA ASN A 118 -13.59 5.90 2.28
C ASN A 118 -12.34 6.64 1.78
N ILE A 119 -11.69 6.15 0.72
CA ILE A 119 -10.53 6.75 0.07
C ILE A 119 -10.89 7.06 -1.38
N THR A 120 -11.06 8.35 -1.70
CA THR A 120 -11.65 8.77 -2.99
C THR A 120 -10.73 8.48 -4.17
N LYS A 121 -9.47 8.91 -4.08
CA LYS A 121 -8.46 8.75 -5.12
C LYS A 121 -7.06 8.91 -4.53
N ILE A 122 -6.09 8.15 -5.03
CA ILE A 122 -4.67 8.33 -4.75
C ILE A 122 -3.94 8.34 -6.09
N SER A 123 -3.22 9.41 -6.41
CA SER A 123 -2.39 9.45 -7.62
C SER A 123 -1.17 8.55 -7.47
N CYS A 124 -0.64 8.05 -8.59
CA CYS A 124 0.61 7.27 -8.60
C CYS A 124 1.74 8.00 -7.83
N GLY A 125 2.42 7.27 -6.95
CA GLY A 125 3.47 7.81 -6.07
C GLY A 125 2.96 8.60 -4.86
N SER A 126 1.65 8.78 -4.71
CA SER A 126 1.05 9.38 -3.50
C SER A 126 0.58 8.29 -2.53
N PHE A 127 0.14 8.70 -1.34
CA PHE A 127 -0.35 7.75 -0.34
C PHE A 127 -1.59 8.23 0.42
N ALA A 128 -2.29 7.27 1.01
CA ALA A 128 -3.31 7.49 2.02
C ALA A 128 -2.90 6.82 3.33
N VAL A 129 -3.48 7.30 4.43
CA VAL A 129 -3.28 6.73 5.77
C VAL A 129 -4.65 6.27 6.26
N HIS A 130 -4.71 5.06 6.77
CA HIS A 130 -5.92 4.40 7.25
C HIS A 130 -5.62 3.69 8.58
N SER A 131 -6.60 3.65 9.47
CA SER A 131 -6.46 2.89 10.72
C SER A 131 -6.66 1.40 10.47
N GLY A 132 -5.74 0.56 10.92
CA GLY A 132 -5.90 -0.89 10.81
C GLY A 132 -7.01 -1.48 11.70
N ASP A 133 -7.52 -0.69 12.65
CA ASP A 133 -8.69 -0.98 13.48
C ASP A 133 -10.03 -0.66 12.79
N GLU A 134 -10.00 -0.05 11.60
CA GLU A 134 -11.20 0.33 10.86
C GLU A 134 -11.44 -0.59 9.66
N ASP A 135 -12.70 -0.97 9.47
CA ASP A 135 -13.12 -1.77 8.32
C ASP A 135 -12.81 -1.07 6.99
N LEU A 136 -12.29 -1.83 6.03
CA LEU A 136 -12.16 -1.40 4.64
C LEU A 136 -13.34 -1.92 3.82
N LYS A 137 -14.09 -1.00 3.23
CA LYS A 137 -15.25 -1.34 2.38
C LYS A 137 -14.88 -1.15 0.92
N PHE A 138 -15.19 -2.13 0.09
CA PHE A 138 -14.79 -2.17 -1.32
C PHE A 138 -16.02 -2.27 -2.22
N LYS A 139 -15.92 -1.68 -3.42
CA LYS A 139 -16.83 -2.00 -4.52
C LYS A 139 -16.44 -3.34 -5.15
N LYS A 140 -17.34 -3.94 -5.92
CA LYS A 140 -17.10 -5.21 -6.65
C LYS A 140 -16.21 -5.01 -7.89
N GLN A 141 -15.11 -4.27 -7.75
CA GLN A 141 -14.18 -3.97 -8.83
C GLN A 141 -12.76 -3.84 -8.25
N GLY A 142 -11.74 -4.14 -9.06
CA GLY A 142 -10.34 -4.12 -8.67
C GLY A 142 -9.41 -4.05 -9.89
N GLY A 143 -8.11 -4.22 -9.68
CA GLY A 143 -7.09 -4.33 -10.73
C GLY A 143 -5.89 -3.39 -10.55
N GLY A 144 -6.00 -2.43 -9.64
CA GLY A 144 -4.93 -1.49 -9.30
C GLY A 144 -3.87 -2.09 -8.40
N LEU A 145 -2.66 -1.55 -8.50
CA LEU A 145 -1.53 -1.91 -7.66
C LEU A 145 -1.25 -0.87 -6.58
N ALA A 146 -0.94 -1.33 -5.37
CA ALA A 146 -0.50 -0.49 -4.26
C ALA A 146 0.56 -1.18 -3.42
N PHE A 147 1.25 -0.42 -2.57
CA PHE A 147 2.01 -0.93 -1.44
C PHE A 147 1.27 -0.65 -0.15
N PHE A 148 1.18 -1.67 0.68
CA PHE A 148 0.78 -1.56 2.07
C PHE A 148 2.03 -1.45 2.92
N VAL A 149 2.08 -0.43 3.77
CA VAL A 149 3.12 -0.26 4.78
C VAL A 149 2.42 -0.21 6.13
N LEU A 150 2.75 -1.12 7.02
CA LEU A 150 2.19 -1.21 8.35
C LEU A 150 3.12 -0.52 9.34
N LEU A 151 2.57 0.40 10.11
CA LEU A 151 3.29 1.13 11.16
C LEU A 151 2.77 0.73 12.54
N ASP A 152 3.69 0.68 13.51
CA ASP A 152 3.39 0.45 14.94
C ASP A 152 2.82 1.70 15.64
#